data_AF-A0A968JGD9-F1
#
_entry.id   AF-A0A968JGD9-F1
#
_cell.length_a   1.000
_cell.length_b   1.000
_cell.length_c   1.000
_cell.angle_alpha   90.00
_cell.angle_beta   90.00
_cell.angle_gamma   90.00
#
_symmetry.space_group_name_H-M   'P 1'
#
loop_
_entity.id
_entity.type
_entity.pdbx_description
1 polymer ?
#
loop_
_entity_poly.entity_id
_entity_poly.type
_entity_poly.pdbx_seq_one_letter_code
_entity_poly.pdbx_strand_id
1 'polypeptide(L)'
;MEAEHFTRTQPGSDSTTDHRWEATTAFAGFNDTAAVQALPNTGSNTGLELHGPALLYDIAFQTAGTYHVFLRGLAPDGTTDADSVHVGLNGVPVTTNQGVGLTDFTDQFTWQSNSNFGQPTTLTIPTPGTYTLWVWMREDGFVLDRLRLSLTPGAVANGDVSIGPAASTRELVPSQDLENRFREQDGQVVVEAEHYTSLRAGRDAFADHSWQPTTAFANFVGSGAMHALPNITSNTFNNMHGPALLYEITFSTPGTYYVAARGTALAHGGDDSIHVGLDGVPVTAERGFGLTGYMAQSGFHWRTLSNIDQPTTIQIPAPGTYTLWVWMREDGFVLDRLWLSTMPDFVPEGDERTGPPESQRTLTCPEAGCVGRLTKPCASLGGSKCSWSMTAPASILPVMPISPYPPGSRSPSNRLTRATAAMRLSGNGTPSAATRILSATSAVGCIADGSRHRVRMDVTHP
;
A
#
# COMPACT_ATOMS: atom_id res chain seq x y z
N MET A 1 -7.52 -3.93 -18.09
CA MET A 1 -6.33 -3.98 -17.23
C MET A 1 -5.65 -5.29 -17.53
N GLU A 2 -4.32 -5.30 -17.61
CA GLU A 2 -3.56 -6.55 -17.73
C GLU A 2 -3.44 -7.18 -16.33
N ALA A 3 -3.42 -8.50 -16.26
CA ALA A 3 -3.46 -9.22 -14.99
C ALA A 3 -2.13 -9.12 -14.22
N GLU A 4 -0.99 -9.05 -14.92
CA GLU A 4 0.32 -8.83 -14.33
C GLU A 4 0.50 -7.40 -13.77
N HIS A 5 -0.48 -6.51 -13.98
CA HIS A 5 -0.47 -5.14 -13.45
C HIS A 5 -1.20 -4.99 -12.10
N PHE A 6 -1.24 -6.06 -11.30
CA PHE A 6 -1.71 -5.98 -9.91
C PHE A 6 -0.84 -5.02 -9.07
N THR A 7 -1.43 -4.44 -8.03
CA THR A 7 -0.73 -3.57 -7.07
C THR A 7 -0.07 -4.38 -5.97
N ARG A 8 -0.75 -5.41 -5.46
CA ARG A 8 -0.31 -6.27 -4.36
C ARG A 8 -0.76 -7.71 -4.58
N THR A 9 -0.18 -8.63 -3.81
CA THR A 9 -0.69 -10.00 -3.67
C THR A 9 -1.03 -10.28 -2.21
N GLN A 10 -2.02 -11.15 -1.98
CA GLN A 10 -2.19 -11.85 -0.71
C GLN A 10 -1.79 -13.32 -0.93
N PRO A 11 -0.96 -13.93 -0.09
CA PRO A 11 -0.73 -15.36 -0.07
C PRO A 11 -1.98 -16.10 0.37
N GLY A 12 -1.99 -17.39 0.02
CA GLY A 12 -2.99 -18.29 0.55
C GLY A 12 -2.82 -18.52 2.05
N SER A 13 -3.82 -19.13 2.64
CA SER A 13 -3.92 -19.49 4.05
C SER A 13 -4.31 -20.96 4.16
N ASP A 14 -4.15 -21.51 5.36
CA ASP A 14 -4.44 -22.90 5.67
C ASP A 14 -3.76 -23.88 4.69
N SER A 15 -4.53 -24.72 4.00
CA SER A 15 -4.02 -25.71 3.05
C SER A 15 -3.40 -25.12 1.78
N THR A 16 -3.47 -23.80 1.59
CA THR A 16 -2.95 -23.11 0.39
C THR A 16 -1.83 -22.11 0.69
N THR A 17 -1.17 -22.25 1.83
CA THR A 17 -0.08 -21.34 2.27
C THR A 17 1.14 -21.35 1.34
N ASP A 18 1.35 -22.41 0.57
CA ASP A 18 2.40 -22.53 -0.45
C ASP A 18 1.94 -22.07 -1.86
N HIS A 19 0.64 -21.76 -2.02
CA HIS A 19 0.11 -21.24 -3.27
C HIS A 19 0.36 -19.74 -3.43
N ARG A 20 0.68 -19.33 -4.66
CA ARG A 20 0.91 -17.94 -5.05
C ARG A 20 0.56 -17.72 -6.52
N TRP A 21 0.33 -16.47 -6.89
CA TRP A 21 0.24 -16.06 -8.29
C TRP A 21 1.62 -15.78 -8.86
N GLU A 22 1.95 -16.38 -10.00
CA GLU A 22 3.24 -16.20 -10.68
C GLU A 22 3.03 -15.78 -12.13
N ALA A 23 3.83 -14.81 -12.59
CA ALA A 23 3.84 -14.43 -14.00
C ALA A 23 4.29 -15.60 -14.87
N THR A 24 3.60 -15.83 -15.98
CA THR A 24 3.88 -16.94 -16.91
C THR A 24 3.74 -16.51 -18.37
N THR A 25 4.63 -17.05 -19.20
CA THR A 25 4.59 -16.92 -20.66
C THR A 25 4.42 -18.28 -21.34
N ALA A 26 4.09 -19.33 -20.57
CA ALA A 26 4.00 -20.70 -21.05
C ALA A 26 2.79 -20.95 -21.98
N PHE A 27 1.76 -20.11 -21.89
CA PHE A 27 0.53 -20.25 -22.66
C PHE A 27 0.55 -19.32 -23.87
N ALA A 28 0.00 -19.74 -25.00
CA ALA A 28 -0.14 -18.86 -26.16
C ALA A 28 -1.41 -18.02 -26.07
N GLY A 29 -1.39 -16.79 -26.59
CA GLY A 29 -2.58 -15.96 -26.75
C GLY A 29 -2.94 -15.06 -25.57
N PHE A 30 -2.08 -14.94 -24.56
CA PHE A 30 -2.13 -13.84 -23.59
C PHE A 30 -1.76 -12.51 -24.27
N ASN A 31 -2.10 -11.40 -23.64
CA ASN A 31 -1.77 -10.06 -24.10
C ASN A 31 -0.59 -9.47 -23.31
N ASP A 32 0.15 -8.56 -23.94
CA ASP A 32 1.24 -7.80 -23.32
C ASP A 32 2.41 -8.68 -22.89
N THR A 33 2.79 -8.70 -21.60
CA THR A 33 4.08 -9.23 -21.17
C THR A 33 3.99 -10.64 -20.60
N ALA A 34 2.93 -10.95 -19.85
CA ALA A 34 2.71 -12.26 -19.27
C ALA A 34 1.25 -12.41 -18.81
N ALA A 35 0.75 -13.64 -18.76
CA ALA A 35 -0.40 -13.95 -17.91
C ALA A 35 0.08 -14.19 -16.46
N VAL A 36 -0.83 -14.40 -15.53
CA VAL A 36 -0.53 -14.78 -14.15
C VAL A 36 -1.23 -16.09 -13.82
N GLN A 37 -0.49 -17.07 -13.31
CA GLN A 37 -0.98 -18.40 -12.98
C GLN A 37 -0.95 -18.64 -11.48
N ALA A 38 -2.01 -19.23 -10.94
CA ALA A 38 -2.02 -19.73 -9.57
C ALA A 38 -1.22 -21.05 -9.48
N LEU A 39 -0.14 -21.05 -8.70
CA LEU A 39 0.79 -22.18 -8.56
C LEU A 39 1.05 -22.49 -7.08
N PRO A 40 1.44 -23.74 -6.74
CA PRO A 40 1.59 -24.88 -7.66
C PRO A 40 0.23 -25.41 -8.14
N ASN A 41 0.19 -26.04 -9.32
CA ASN A 41 -1.01 -26.75 -9.79
C ASN A 41 -1.00 -28.18 -9.23
N THR A 42 -1.70 -28.39 -8.14
CA THR A 42 -1.73 -29.64 -7.36
C THR A 42 -3.13 -30.21 -7.21
N GLY A 43 -4.15 -29.59 -7.81
CA GLY A 43 -5.55 -29.94 -7.66
C GLY A 43 -6.19 -29.36 -6.39
N SER A 44 -5.61 -28.28 -5.84
CA SER A 44 -6.16 -27.60 -4.67
C SER A 44 -7.38 -26.76 -5.04
N ASN A 45 -8.45 -26.92 -4.27
CA ASN A 45 -9.71 -26.17 -4.42
C ASN A 45 -10.17 -25.62 -3.07
N THR A 46 -10.35 -24.30 -2.98
CA THR A 46 -10.76 -23.61 -1.74
C THR A 46 -12.28 -23.52 -1.60
N GLY A 47 -13.04 -24.06 -2.56
CA GLY A 47 -14.50 -24.16 -2.47
C GLY A 47 -15.17 -22.78 -2.48
N LEU A 48 -15.77 -22.40 -1.35
CA LEU A 48 -16.34 -21.06 -1.12
C LEU A 48 -15.48 -20.23 -0.17
N GLU A 49 -14.42 -20.83 0.37
CA GLU A 49 -13.54 -20.21 1.33
C GLU A 49 -12.51 -19.34 0.59
N LEU A 50 -12.16 -18.19 1.19
CA LEU A 50 -11.19 -17.25 0.63
C LEU A 50 -9.76 -17.58 1.09
N HIS A 51 -9.42 -18.86 1.12
CA HIS A 51 -8.12 -19.31 1.59
C HIS A 51 -7.04 -19.17 0.53
N GLY A 52 -7.36 -19.19 -0.76
CA GLY A 52 -6.37 -19.12 -1.83
C GLY A 52 -5.66 -17.77 -1.94
N PRO A 53 -4.47 -17.72 -2.58
CA PRO A 53 -3.78 -16.46 -2.84
C PRO A 53 -4.61 -15.52 -3.70
N ALA A 54 -4.40 -14.22 -3.58
CA ALA A 54 -5.14 -13.18 -4.27
C ALA A 54 -4.26 -12.19 -5.03
N LEU A 55 -4.74 -11.72 -6.17
CA LEU A 55 -4.27 -10.52 -6.87
C LEU A 55 -5.11 -9.33 -6.44
N LEU A 56 -4.46 -8.23 -6.05
CA LEU A 56 -5.11 -7.01 -5.60
C LEU A 56 -4.81 -5.87 -6.59
N TYR A 57 -5.85 -5.21 -7.09
CA TYR A 57 -5.74 -4.08 -8.00
C TYR A 57 -6.37 -2.86 -7.35
N ASP A 58 -5.59 -1.81 -7.13
CA ASP A 58 -6.15 -0.52 -6.70
C ASP A 58 -6.67 0.25 -7.91
N ILE A 59 -7.94 0.65 -7.82
CA ILE A 59 -8.66 1.26 -8.93
C ILE A 59 -9.31 2.55 -8.43
N ALA A 60 -8.92 3.67 -9.05
CA ALA A 60 -9.58 4.95 -8.88
C ALA A 60 -10.86 5.01 -9.73
N PHE A 61 -12.01 4.77 -9.11
CA PHE A 61 -13.31 4.90 -9.77
C PHE A 61 -13.74 6.37 -9.79
N GLN A 62 -13.94 6.92 -10.99
CA GLN A 62 -14.46 8.29 -11.16
C GLN A 62 -15.99 8.35 -11.20
N THR A 63 -16.65 7.21 -11.37
CA THR A 63 -18.10 7.13 -11.54
C THR A 63 -18.66 6.03 -10.65
N ALA A 64 -19.58 6.40 -9.77
CA ALA A 64 -20.35 5.46 -8.95
C ALA A 64 -21.29 4.62 -9.84
N GLY A 65 -21.61 3.42 -9.39
CA GLY A 65 -22.55 2.52 -10.06
C GLY A 65 -22.22 1.05 -9.84
N THR A 66 -23.02 0.20 -10.45
CA THR A 66 -22.82 -1.25 -10.45
C THR A 66 -21.99 -1.63 -11.66
N TYR A 67 -20.75 -2.06 -11.41
CA TYR A 67 -19.84 -2.52 -12.45
C TYR A 67 -19.95 -4.04 -12.61
N HIS A 68 -20.08 -4.48 -13.84
CA HIS A 68 -19.93 -5.88 -14.23
C HIS A 68 -18.45 -6.22 -14.34
N VAL A 69 -18.08 -7.37 -13.77
CA VAL A 69 -16.72 -7.91 -13.81
C VAL A 69 -16.60 -8.86 -14.99
N PHE A 70 -15.59 -8.65 -15.82
CA PHE A 70 -15.19 -9.57 -16.88
C PHE A 70 -13.72 -9.91 -16.66
N LEU A 71 -13.40 -11.19 -16.69
CA LEU A 71 -12.03 -11.71 -16.61
C LEU A 71 -11.74 -12.49 -17.88
N ARG A 72 -10.57 -12.30 -18.47
CA ARG A 72 -10.04 -13.13 -19.55
C ARG A 72 -9.06 -14.11 -18.93
N GLY A 73 -9.39 -15.38 -18.99
CA GLY A 73 -8.62 -16.43 -18.34
C GLY A 73 -8.64 -17.73 -19.11
N LEU A 74 -7.79 -18.66 -18.68
CA LEU A 74 -7.58 -19.96 -19.27
C LEU A 74 -7.47 -20.99 -18.14
N ALA A 75 -8.14 -22.12 -18.31
CA ALA A 75 -8.01 -23.32 -17.51
C ALA A 75 -7.09 -24.31 -18.26
N PRO A 76 -5.85 -24.56 -17.79
CA PRO A 76 -4.93 -25.46 -18.49
C PRO A 76 -5.56 -26.84 -18.71
N ASP A 77 -5.34 -27.42 -19.90
CA ASP A 77 -5.87 -28.73 -20.31
C ASP A 77 -7.42 -28.85 -20.32
N GLY A 78 -8.14 -27.73 -20.21
CA GLY A 78 -9.60 -27.67 -20.29
C GLY A 78 -10.30 -28.36 -19.11
N THR A 79 -9.59 -28.50 -18.00
CA THR A 79 -10.07 -29.17 -16.80
C THR A 79 -10.99 -28.25 -15.99
N THR A 80 -11.93 -28.85 -15.26
CA THR A 80 -12.82 -28.13 -14.34
C THR A 80 -12.23 -28.02 -12.92
N ASP A 81 -10.92 -28.22 -12.79
CA ASP A 81 -10.19 -28.13 -11.52
C ASP A 81 -9.23 -26.94 -11.49
N ALA A 82 -9.31 -26.08 -12.50
CA ALA A 82 -8.53 -24.86 -12.70
C ALA A 82 -9.34 -23.80 -13.47
N ASP A 83 -10.68 -23.86 -13.43
CA ASP A 83 -11.56 -23.06 -14.28
C ASP A 83 -12.35 -21.99 -13.52
N SER A 84 -11.90 -21.64 -12.31
CA SER A 84 -12.62 -20.67 -11.50
C SER A 84 -11.77 -19.85 -10.52
N VAL A 85 -12.30 -18.66 -10.21
CA VAL A 85 -11.75 -17.73 -9.21
C VAL A 85 -12.86 -17.10 -8.39
N HIS A 86 -12.51 -16.58 -7.22
CA HIS A 86 -13.38 -15.66 -6.50
C HIS A 86 -13.01 -14.21 -6.78
N VAL A 87 -14.01 -13.33 -6.80
CA VAL A 87 -13.84 -11.89 -7.01
C VAL A 87 -14.52 -11.12 -5.89
N GLY A 88 -13.96 -9.96 -5.52
CA GLY A 88 -14.50 -9.10 -4.48
C GLY A 88 -13.95 -7.69 -4.51
N LEU A 89 -14.47 -6.86 -3.60
CA LEU A 89 -14.12 -5.46 -3.44
C LEU A 89 -13.74 -5.19 -1.99
N ASN A 90 -12.59 -4.54 -1.75
CA ASN A 90 -12.10 -4.21 -0.41
C ASN A 90 -12.09 -5.42 0.56
N GLY A 91 -11.72 -6.59 0.04
CA GLY A 91 -11.67 -7.84 0.79
C GLY A 91 -13.03 -8.53 0.98
N VAL A 92 -14.14 -7.92 0.54
CA VAL A 92 -15.48 -8.51 0.61
C VAL A 92 -15.77 -9.27 -0.69
N PRO A 93 -15.97 -10.60 -0.65
CA PRO A 93 -16.28 -11.38 -1.86
C PRO A 93 -17.70 -11.10 -2.35
N VAL A 94 -17.88 -11.16 -3.68
CA VAL A 94 -19.20 -11.12 -4.32
C VAL A 94 -19.58 -12.45 -4.99
N THR A 95 -18.63 -13.38 -5.07
CA THR A 95 -18.79 -14.67 -5.74
C THR A 95 -18.94 -15.87 -4.79
N THR A 96 -18.94 -15.67 -3.47
CA THR A 96 -18.97 -16.77 -2.47
C THR A 96 -20.36 -17.07 -1.90
N ASN A 97 -21.36 -16.23 -2.16
CA ASN A 97 -22.68 -16.35 -1.49
C ASN A 97 -23.47 -17.63 -1.85
N GLN A 98 -23.17 -18.30 -2.96
CA GLN A 98 -23.66 -19.64 -3.38
C GLN A 98 -22.93 -20.05 -4.66
N GLY A 99 -22.18 -21.17 -4.78
CA GLY A 99 -21.78 -21.69 -6.11
C GLY A 99 -20.29 -22.01 -6.32
N VAL A 100 -19.77 -21.65 -7.50
CA VAL A 100 -18.47 -22.12 -8.05
C VAL A 100 -17.51 -20.97 -8.38
N GLY A 101 -17.77 -19.76 -7.89
CA GLY A 101 -16.99 -18.59 -8.26
C GLY A 101 -17.35 -18.06 -9.65
N LEU A 102 -16.52 -17.16 -10.19
CA LEU A 102 -16.54 -16.76 -11.60
C LEU A 102 -15.79 -17.84 -12.39
N THR A 103 -16.50 -18.50 -13.32
CA THR A 103 -16.16 -19.86 -13.79
C THR A 103 -16.35 -20.00 -15.32
N ASP A 104 -16.30 -21.23 -15.83
CA ASP A 104 -16.50 -21.61 -17.25
C ASP A 104 -15.33 -21.20 -18.15
N PHE A 105 -14.13 -21.05 -17.57
CA PHE A 105 -12.91 -20.87 -18.37
C PHE A 105 -12.54 -22.18 -19.08
N THR A 106 -11.89 -22.05 -20.23
CA THR A 106 -11.58 -23.19 -21.10
C THR A 106 -10.07 -23.28 -21.35
N ASP A 107 -9.64 -24.23 -22.17
CA ASP A 107 -8.26 -24.39 -22.62
C ASP A 107 -7.76 -23.25 -23.55
N GLN A 108 -8.59 -22.23 -23.77
CA GLN A 108 -8.26 -21.00 -24.47
C GLN A 108 -8.56 -19.78 -23.62
N PHE A 109 -7.79 -18.70 -23.83
CA PHE A 109 -8.09 -17.43 -23.20
C PHE A 109 -9.42 -16.87 -23.67
N THR A 110 -10.43 -16.95 -22.81
CA THR A 110 -11.78 -16.47 -23.06
C THR A 110 -12.22 -15.49 -21.98
N TRP A 111 -13.00 -14.49 -22.37
CA TRP A 111 -13.71 -13.65 -21.41
C TRP A 111 -14.85 -14.41 -20.75
N GLN A 112 -14.95 -14.31 -19.43
CA GLN A 112 -16.07 -14.76 -18.63
C GLN A 112 -16.49 -13.66 -17.65
N SER A 113 -17.80 -13.55 -17.41
CA SER A 113 -18.39 -12.58 -16.47
C SER A 113 -19.42 -13.20 -15.54
N ASN A 114 -19.65 -14.50 -15.67
CA ASN A 114 -20.69 -15.18 -14.92
C ASN A 114 -20.07 -15.93 -13.74
N SER A 115 -20.80 -15.86 -12.64
CA SER A 115 -20.59 -16.67 -11.45
C SER A 115 -21.87 -17.42 -11.13
N ASN A 116 -21.77 -18.50 -10.34
CA ASN A 116 -22.89 -19.03 -9.56
C ASN A 116 -24.17 -19.26 -10.38
N PHE A 117 -24.23 -20.36 -11.13
CA PHE A 117 -25.37 -20.72 -11.98
C PHE A 117 -25.66 -19.69 -13.10
N GLY A 118 -24.60 -19.12 -13.69
CA GLY A 118 -24.71 -18.24 -14.86
C GLY A 118 -25.15 -16.80 -14.56
N GLN A 119 -25.07 -16.35 -13.31
CA GLN A 119 -25.41 -14.98 -12.93
C GLN A 119 -24.25 -14.01 -13.17
N PRO A 120 -24.48 -12.80 -13.69
CA PRO A 120 -23.41 -11.81 -13.86
C PRO A 120 -22.73 -11.44 -12.53
N THR A 121 -21.40 -11.49 -12.50
CA THR A 121 -20.60 -10.98 -11.38
C THR A 121 -20.58 -9.46 -11.38
N THR A 122 -20.95 -8.84 -10.26
CA THR A 122 -21.06 -7.37 -10.16
C THR A 122 -20.44 -6.83 -8.87
N LEU A 123 -19.94 -5.60 -8.94
CA LEU A 123 -19.39 -4.83 -7.83
C LEU A 123 -20.14 -3.50 -7.72
N THR A 124 -20.55 -3.12 -6.52
CA THR A 124 -21.22 -1.83 -6.29
C THR A 124 -20.21 -0.80 -5.81
N ILE A 125 -20.06 0.28 -6.58
CA ILE A 125 -19.24 1.44 -6.24
C ILE A 125 -20.18 2.58 -5.82
N PRO A 126 -20.39 2.81 -4.51
CA PRO A 126 -21.39 3.77 -4.04
C PRO A 126 -21.00 5.23 -4.34
N THR A 127 -19.71 5.54 -4.29
CA THR A 127 -19.16 6.88 -4.56
C THR A 127 -17.86 6.77 -5.35
N PRO A 128 -17.49 7.79 -6.15
CA PRO A 128 -16.15 7.89 -6.70
C PRO A 128 -15.09 7.81 -5.58
N GLY A 129 -13.96 7.19 -5.87
CA GLY A 129 -12.90 6.94 -4.91
C GLY A 129 -12.02 5.76 -5.31
N THR A 130 -11.02 5.47 -4.48
CA THR A 130 -10.14 4.31 -4.66
C THR A 130 -10.75 3.09 -3.98
N TYR A 131 -10.80 1.98 -4.70
CA TYR A 131 -11.22 0.69 -4.19
C TYR A 131 -10.22 -0.37 -4.64
N THR A 132 -10.03 -1.40 -3.83
CA THR A 132 -9.19 -2.54 -4.19
C THR A 132 -10.07 -3.64 -4.73
N LEU A 133 -9.87 -4.03 -5.99
CA LEU A 133 -10.41 -5.26 -6.58
C LEU A 133 -9.56 -6.43 -6.12
N TRP A 134 -10.22 -7.49 -5.69
CA TRP A 134 -9.58 -8.73 -5.26
C TRP A 134 -9.96 -9.86 -6.21
N VAL A 135 -8.98 -10.65 -6.63
CA VAL A 135 -9.17 -11.89 -7.37
C VAL A 135 -8.46 -13.01 -6.62
N TRP A 136 -9.20 -13.85 -5.92
CA TRP A 136 -8.65 -15.01 -5.19
C TRP A 136 -8.66 -16.25 -6.09
N MET A 137 -7.58 -17.02 -5.99
CA MET A 137 -7.56 -18.40 -6.46
C MET A 137 -8.67 -19.17 -5.74
N ARG A 138 -9.60 -19.73 -6.51
CA ARG A 138 -10.52 -20.76 -6.01
C ARG A 138 -9.92 -22.14 -6.26
N GLU A 139 -9.42 -22.33 -7.47
CA GLU A 139 -8.75 -23.54 -7.93
C GLU A 139 -7.33 -23.19 -8.38
N ASP A 140 -6.35 -24.01 -7.98
CA ASP A 140 -4.98 -23.83 -8.44
C ASP A 140 -4.84 -24.17 -9.94
N GLY A 141 -3.74 -23.74 -10.56
CA GLY A 141 -3.53 -23.90 -12.00
C GLY A 141 -4.22 -22.87 -12.90
N PHE A 142 -5.28 -22.19 -12.45
CA PHE A 142 -5.98 -21.16 -13.24
C PHE A 142 -5.04 -20.05 -13.71
N VAL A 143 -5.23 -19.59 -14.95
CA VAL A 143 -4.40 -18.56 -15.60
C VAL A 143 -5.26 -17.34 -15.92
N LEU A 144 -4.88 -16.18 -15.38
CA LEU A 144 -5.52 -14.89 -15.64
C LEU A 144 -4.67 -14.05 -16.60
N ASP A 145 -5.31 -13.46 -17.62
CA ASP A 145 -4.66 -12.58 -18.59
C ASP A 145 -5.15 -11.13 -18.44
N ARG A 146 -6.46 -10.90 -18.42
CA ARG A 146 -7.01 -9.53 -18.40
C ARG A 146 -8.25 -9.39 -17.55
N LEU A 147 -8.51 -8.15 -17.15
CA LEU A 147 -9.69 -7.76 -16.40
C LEU A 147 -10.35 -6.54 -17.05
N ARG A 148 -11.68 -6.53 -17.07
CA ARG A 148 -12.48 -5.38 -17.48
C ARG A 148 -13.62 -5.19 -16.49
N LEU A 149 -13.75 -3.97 -15.99
CA LEU A 149 -14.90 -3.53 -15.21
C LEU A 149 -15.73 -2.59 -16.08
N SER A 150 -17.04 -2.80 -16.17
CA SER A 150 -17.90 -1.95 -17.00
C SER A 150 -19.28 -1.72 -16.38
N LEU A 151 -19.77 -0.48 -16.44
CA LEU A 151 -21.17 -0.15 -16.14
C LEU A 151 -22.14 -0.73 -17.18
N THR A 152 -21.65 -1.18 -18.34
CA THR A 152 -22.46 -1.80 -19.38
C THR A 152 -22.52 -3.31 -19.18
N PRO A 153 -23.71 -3.89 -18.93
CA PRO A 153 -23.88 -5.34 -18.93
C PRO A 153 -23.49 -5.93 -20.29
N GLY A 154 -22.83 -7.09 -20.31
CA GLY A 154 -22.45 -7.77 -21.56
C GLY A 154 -21.47 -6.97 -22.43
N ALA A 155 -20.65 -6.08 -21.83
CA ALA A 155 -19.64 -5.32 -22.54
C ALA A 155 -18.63 -6.19 -23.31
N VAL A 156 -18.47 -7.45 -22.88
CA VAL A 156 -17.85 -8.56 -23.62
C VAL A 156 -18.75 -9.78 -23.45
N ALA A 157 -18.84 -10.64 -24.46
CA ALA A 157 -19.59 -11.88 -24.37
C ALA A 157 -18.79 -12.97 -23.64
N ASN A 158 -19.48 -13.85 -22.92
CA ASN A 158 -18.86 -15.06 -22.37
C ASN A 158 -18.34 -15.95 -23.51
N GLY A 159 -17.14 -16.49 -23.37
CA GLY A 159 -16.45 -17.26 -24.40
C GLY A 159 -15.80 -16.41 -25.51
N ASP A 160 -15.83 -15.09 -25.42
CA ASP A 160 -15.14 -14.22 -26.40
C ASP A 160 -13.62 -14.40 -26.26
N VAL A 161 -12.96 -14.74 -27.36
CA VAL A 161 -11.50 -14.99 -27.43
C VAL A 161 -10.69 -13.72 -27.72
N SER A 162 -11.35 -12.61 -28.06
CA SER A 162 -10.69 -11.35 -28.38
C SER A 162 -9.92 -10.81 -27.18
N ILE A 163 -8.87 -10.03 -27.45
CA ILE A 163 -8.08 -9.36 -26.42
C ILE A 163 -8.91 -8.29 -25.68
N GLY A 164 -10.00 -7.81 -26.28
CA GLY A 164 -10.80 -6.72 -25.73
C GLY A 164 -10.15 -5.33 -25.94
N PRO A 165 -10.67 -4.28 -25.27
CA PRO A 165 -10.16 -2.92 -25.45
C PRO A 165 -8.76 -2.76 -24.86
N ALA A 166 -8.01 -1.75 -25.30
CA ALA A 166 -6.73 -1.39 -24.69
C ALA A 166 -6.84 -1.22 -23.17
N ALA A 167 -5.78 -1.56 -22.44
CA ALA A 167 -5.74 -1.37 -21.00
C ALA A 167 -5.99 0.11 -20.64
N SER A 168 -6.76 0.33 -19.58
CA SER A 168 -6.90 1.65 -18.98
C SER A 168 -5.52 2.19 -18.61
N THR A 169 -5.30 3.49 -18.82
CA THR A 169 -4.07 4.15 -18.41
C THR A 169 -3.83 3.89 -16.93
N ARG A 170 -2.67 3.30 -16.62
CA ARG A 170 -2.19 3.28 -15.25
C ARG A 170 -1.75 4.70 -14.92
N GLU A 171 -2.53 5.39 -14.11
CA GLU A 171 -2.03 6.61 -13.49
C GLU A 171 -0.83 6.20 -12.65
N LEU A 172 0.33 6.82 -12.88
CA LEU A 172 1.40 6.75 -11.91
C LEU A 172 0.76 7.20 -10.61
N VAL A 173 0.77 6.30 -9.62
CA VAL A 173 0.18 6.48 -8.29
C VAL A 173 0.27 7.97 -7.94
N PRO A 174 -0.87 8.70 -7.88
CA PRO A 174 -0.85 10.12 -7.55
C PRO A 174 0.04 10.31 -6.32
N SER A 175 0.79 11.41 -6.21
CA SER A 175 1.70 11.59 -5.07
C SER A 175 1.02 11.32 -3.73
N GLN A 176 -0.30 11.54 -3.63
CA GLN A 176 -1.17 11.23 -2.50
C GLN A 176 -1.18 9.76 -2.04
N ASP A 177 -1.04 8.81 -2.96
CA ASP A 177 -1.13 7.38 -2.65
C ASP A 177 0.29 6.79 -2.40
N LEU A 178 1.33 7.47 -2.89
CA LEU A 178 2.71 7.33 -2.39
C LEU A 178 2.92 8.04 -1.04
N GLU A 179 2.25 9.16 -0.82
CA GLU A 179 2.10 9.83 0.47
C GLU A 179 1.36 8.93 1.46
N ASN A 180 0.63 7.89 1.02
CA ASN A 180 0.05 6.92 1.94
C ASN A 180 1.00 5.77 2.33
N ARG A 181 2.19 5.69 1.72
CA ARG A 181 3.18 4.64 1.97
C ARG A 181 4.26 5.10 2.91
N PHE A 182 4.48 4.38 3.99
CA PHE A 182 5.58 4.67 4.91
C PHE A 182 6.92 4.34 4.28
N ARG A 183 7.96 5.06 4.70
CA ARG A 183 9.34 4.81 4.34
C ARG A 183 10.13 4.45 5.58
N GLU A 184 10.68 3.25 5.56
CA GLU A 184 11.67 2.84 6.55
C GLU A 184 12.97 3.64 6.38
N GLN A 185 13.58 4.02 7.49
CA GLN A 185 14.83 4.75 7.55
C GLN A 185 15.71 4.17 8.65
N ASP A 186 16.97 3.87 8.32
CA ASP A 186 17.99 3.39 9.26
C ASP A 186 17.55 2.20 10.13
N GLY A 187 16.89 1.23 9.50
CA GLY A 187 16.40 0.03 10.14
C GLY A 187 15.13 0.23 10.96
N GLN A 188 14.39 1.33 10.80
CA GLN A 188 13.22 1.67 11.62
C GLN A 188 12.05 2.28 10.83
N VAL A 189 10.83 1.96 11.25
CA VAL A 189 9.60 2.61 10.79
C VAL A 189 8.56 2.67 11.91
N VAL A 190 7.91 3.81 12.07
CA VAL A 190 6.83 4.07 13.03
C VAL A 190 5.59 4.50 12.26
N VAL A 191 4.44 3.91 12.56
CA VAL A 191 3.17 4.18 11.88
C VAL A 191 2.08 4.44 12.93
N GLU A 192 1.27 5.48 12.75
CA GLU A 192 0.03 5.66 13.52
C GLU A 192 -1.02 4.64 13.03
N ALA A 193 -1.87 4.15 13.94
CA ALA A 193 -2.81 3.09 13.61
C ALA A 193 -3.88 3.53 12.60
N GLU A 194 -4.38 4.75 12.73
CA GLU A 194 -5.42 5.33 11.86
C GLU A 194 -4.93 5.67 10.45
N HIS A 195 -3.63 5.53 10.23
CA HIS A 195 -2.91 5.92 9.04
C HIS A 195 -2.64 4.74 8.08
N TYR A 196 -3.50 3.73 8.13
CA TYR A 196 -3.49 2.56 7.26
C TYR A 196 -3.70 2.92 5.78
N THR A 197 -3.10 2.12 4.90
CA THR A 197 -3.23 2.27 3.43
C THR A 197 -4.52 1.64 2.93
N SER A 198 -4.92 0.50 3.50
CA SER A 198 -6.21 -0.14 3.19
C SER A 198 -6.69 -1.00 4.36
N LEU A 199 -7.92 -1.49 4.26
CA LEU A 199 -8.54 -2.39 5.23
C LEU A 199 -9.01 -3.67 4.55
N ARG A 200 -9.01 -4.77 5.29
CA ARG A 200 -9.69 -6.02 4.91
C ARG A 200 -10.85 -6.26 5.86
N ALA A 201 -12.02 -6.52 5.32
CA ALA A 201 -13.18 -6.93 6.10
C ALA A 201 -12.96 -8.29 6.78
N GLY A 202 -13.60 -8.49 7.93
CA GLY A 202 -13.66 -9.81 8.53
C GLY A 202 -14.41 -10.83 7.65
N ARG A 203 -14.25 -12.10 7.96
CA ARG A 203 -14.85 -13.24 7.24
C ARG A 203 -15.66 -14.10 8.20
N ASP A 204 -16.59 -14.87 7.63
CA ASP A 204 -17.42 -15.85 8.33
C ASP A 204 -18.12 -15.25 9.56
N ALA A 205 -17.91 -15.84 10.74
CA ALA A 205 -18.47 -15.37 12.00
C ALA A 205 -17.98 -13.98 12.44
N PHE A 206 -17.03 -13.39 11.72
CA PHE A 206 -16.46 -12.07 11.99
C PHE A 206 -16.74 -11.05 10.88
N ALA A 207 -17.65 -11.36 9.95
CA ALA A 207 -17.96 -10.49 8.81
C ALA A 207 -18.60 -9.15 9.21
N ASP A 208 -19.18 -9.06 10.41
CA ASP A 208 -19.72 -7.84 11.00
C ASP A 208 -18.70 -7.08 11.86
N HIS A 209 -17.50 -7.63 12.06
CA HIS A 209 -16.39 -6.94 12.73
C HIS A 209 -15.63 -6.01 11.79
N SER A 210 -15.20 -4.88 12.31
CA SER A 210 -14.45 -3.84 11.60
C SER A 210 -13.51 -3.08 12.54
N TRP A 211 -12.40 -2.59 12.00
CA TRP A 211 -11.62 -1.55 12.66
C TRP A 211 -12.28 -0.19 12.42
N GLN A 212 -12.57 0.54 13.49
CA GLN A 212 -13.20 1.85 13.43
C GLN A 212 -12.31 2.91 14.11
N PRO A 213 -12.15 4.10 13.51
CA PRO A 213 -11.40 5.17 14.15
C PRO A 213 -12.11 5.64 15.43
N THR A 214 -11.35 5.93 16.47
CA THR A 214 -11.85 6.39 17.77
C THR A 214 -10.98 7.47 18.38
N THR A 215 -11.62 8.39 19.10
CA THR A 215 -10.95 9.38 19.97
C THR A 215 -11.46 9.28 21.41
N ALA A 216 -12.15 8.18 21.75
CA ALA A 216 -12.78 8.00 23.06
C ALA A 216 -11.78 7.69 24.19
N PHE A 217 -10.57 7.29 23.84
CA PHE A 217 -9.50 6.93 24.77
C PHE A 217 -8.56 8.11 24.97
N ALA A 218 -8.07 8.33 26.19
CA ALA A 218 -7.05 9.34 26.44
C ALA A 218 -5.66 8.83 26.04
N ASN A 219 -4.73 9.75 25.76
CA ASN A 219 -3.31 9.46 25.53
C ASN A 219 -2.98 8.61 24.29
N PHE A 220 -3.85 8.60 23.27
CA PHE A 220 -3.43 8.24 21.91
C PHE A 220 -2.46 9.29 21.34
N VAL A 221 -1.69 8.91 20.34
CA VAL A 221 -0.80 9.79 19.57
C VAL A 221 -1.45 10.09 18.23
N GLY A 222 -1.11 11.23 17.62
CA GLY A 222 -1.69 11.60 16.34
C GLY A 222 -3.13 12.11 16.47
N SER A 223 -4.02 11.58 15.63
CA SER A 223 -5.39 12.10 15.44
C SER A 223 -6.47 11.19 16.03
N GLY A 224 -6.13 9.94 16.34
CA GLY A 224 -7.00 8.99 17.00
C GLY A 224 -6.30 7.65 17.23
N ALA A 225 -7.11 6.62 17.44
CA ALA A 225 -6.69 5.22 17.49
C ALA A 225 -7.69 4.37 16.67
N MET A 226 -7.39 3.10 16.45
CA MET A 226 -8.26 2.15 15.77
C MET A 226 -8.84 1.15 16.78
N HIS A 227 -10.16 0.98 16.80
CA HIS A 227 -10.89 0.11 17.71
C HIS A 227 -11.54 -1.04 16.94
N ALA A 228 -11.26 -2.27 17.33
CA ALA A 228 -11.92 -3.45 16.78
C ALA A 228 -13.34 -3.57 17.33
N LEU A 229 -14.36 -3.41 16.47
CA LEU A 229 -15.76 -3.39 16.85
C LEU A 229 -16.59 -4.36 16.01
N PRO A 230 -17.75 -4.83 16.49
CA PRO A 230 -18.30 -4.59 17.83
C PRO A 230 -17.50 -5.30 18.93
N ASN A 231 -17.47 -4.77 20.16
CA ASN A 231 -16.90 -5.48 21.31
C ASN A 231 -17.98 -6.37 21.94
N ILE A 232 -18.02 -7.64 21.51
CA ILE A 232 -19.00 -8.64 21.93
C ILE A 232 -18.30 -9.95 22.36
N THR A 233 -17.06 -9.87 22.83
CA THR A 233 -16.24 -10.99 23.35
C THR A 233 -15.91 -12.06 22.30
N SER A 234 -15.70 -11.63 21.06
CA SER A 234 -15.33 -12.49 19.94
C SER A 234 -13.82 -12.70 19.87
N ASN A 235 -13.41 -13.94 19.58
CA ASN A 235 -12.01 -14.31 19.45
C ASN A 235 -11.79 -15.19 18.20
N THR A 236 -10.90 -14.76 17.32
CA THR A 236 -10.48 -15.48 16.11
C THR A 236 -9.44 -16.58 16.40
N PHE A 237 -8.94 -16.63 17.63
CA PHE A 237 -7.90 -17.56 18.09
C PHE A 237 -6.60 -17.45 17.29
N ASN A 238 -6.40 -18.33 16.32
CA ASN A 238 -5.25 -18.36 15.44
C ASN A 238 -5.66 -18.23 13.96
N ASN A 239 -6.95 -18.06 13.67
CA ASN A 239 -7.40 -17.86 12.31
C ASN A 239 -7.35 -16.37 11.94
N MET A 240 -7.18 -16.08 10.65
CA MET A 240 -7.04 -14.71 10.15
C MET A 240 -8.39 -14.17 9.65
N HIS A 241 -9.49 -14.53 10.32
CA HIS A 241 -10.85 -14.21 9.87
C HIS A 241 -11.34 -12.88 10.41
N GLY A 242 -10.67 -12.31 11.42
CA GLY A 242 -10.95 -10.94 11.87
C GLY A 242 -10.61 -9.88 10.81
N PRO A 243 -11.18 -8.67 10.91
CA PRO A 243 -10.82 -7.54 10.05
C PRO A 243 -9.35 -7.15 10.23
N ALA A 244 -8.74 -6.57 9.19
CA ALA A 244 -7.33 -6.18 9.22
C ALA A 244 -7.07 -4.75 8.74
N LEU A 245 -6.08 -4.11 9.36
CA LEU A 245 -5.44 -2.87 8.92
C LEU A 245 -4.19 -3.24 8.10
N LEU A 246 -4.04 -2.62 6.93
CA LEU A 246 -2.92 -2.87 6.01
C LEU A 246 -2.11 -1.58 5.83
N TYR A 247 -0.81 -1.65 6.09
CA TYR A 247 0.13 -0.54 5.95
C TYR A 247 1.15 -0.87 4.88
N GLU A 248 1.22 -0.09 3.81
CA GLU A 248 2.28 -0.22 2.83
C GLU A 248 3.55 0.49 3.31
N ILE A 249 4.65 -0.24 3.32
CA ILE A 249 5.94 0.23 3.81
C ILE A 249 7.02 -0.08 2.78
N THR A 250 7.79 0.94 2.42
CA THR A 250 8.98 0.79 1.58
C THR A 250 10.19 0.57 2.48
N PHE A 251 10.77 -0.63 2.42
CA PHE A 251 11.97 -1.02 3.12
C PHE A 251 13.21 -0.84 2.25
N SER A 252 14.19 -0.12 2.78
CA SER A 252 15.52 0.05 2.18
C SER A 252 16.56 -0.88 2.81
N THR A 253 16.33 -1.28 4.06
CA THR A 253 17.22 -2.15 4.83
C THR A 253 16.62 -3.57 4.94
N PRO A 254 17.24 -4.60 4.33
CA PRO A 254 16.84 -5.99 4.55
C PRO A 254 17.20 -6.48 5.95
N GLY A 255 16.48 -7.47 6.46
CA GLY A 255 16.78 -8.16 7.71
C GLY A 255 15.55 -8.50 8.55
N THR A 256 15.82 -8.95 9.77
CA THR A 256 14.79 -9.19 10.79
C THR A 256 14.35 -7.85 11.39
N TYR A 257 13.05 -7.59 11.35
CA TYR A 257 12.44 -6.48 12.09
C TYR A 257 11.66 -7.03 13.27
N TYR A 258 11.91 -6.47 14.44
CA TYR A 258 11.11 -6.63 15.65
C TYR A 258 9.90 -5.70 15.56
N VAL A 259 8.72 -6.20 15.90
CA VAL A 259 7.47 -5.45 15.86
C VAL A 259 7.02 -5.12 17.27
N ALA A 260 6.76 -3.84 17.53
CA ALA A 260 6.06 -3.35 18.70
C ALA A 260 4.72 -2.74 18.30
N ALA A 261 3.69 -2.97 19.09
CA ALA A 261 2.39 -2.33 18.96
C ALA A 261 2.05 -1.59 20.25
N ARG A 262 1.63 -0.32 20.13
CA ARG A 262 1.08 0.47 21.23
C ARG A 262 -0.43 0.32 21.21
N GLY A 263 -1.01 -0.15 22.29
CA GLY A 263 -2.43 -0.47 22.35
C GLY A 263 -2.96 -0.51 23.78
N THR A 264 -4.27 -0.66 23.91
CA THR A 264 -4.96 -0.84 25.18
C THR A 264 -6.15 -1.79 25.00
N ALA A 265 -6.47 -2.53 26.05
CA ALA A 265 -7.68 -3.37 26.14
C ALA A 265 -8.67 -2.76 27.15
N LEU A 266 -9.97 -2.98 26.94
CA LEU A 266 -11.03 -2.52 27.82
C LEU A 266 -11.42 -3.54 28.90
N ALA A 267 -11.33 -4.84 28.59
CA ALA A 267 -11.68 -5.94 29.48
C ALA A 267 -10.50 -6.87 29.76
N HIS A 268 -10.56 -7.61 30.88
CA HIS A 268 -9.54 -8.59 31.24
C HIS A 268 -9.57 -9.80 30.28
N GLY A 269 -8.58 -9.89 29.38
CA GLY A 269 -8.26 -11.08 28.59
C GLY A 269 -9.25 -11.43 27.48
N GLY A 270 -10.23 -10.56 27.20
CA GLY A 270 -11.19 -10.73 26.10
C GLY A 270 -10.88 -9.88 24.87
N ASP A 271 -10.00 -8.89 25.01
CA ASP A 271 -9.81 -7.78 24.07
C ASP A 271 -8.31 -7.42 23.95
N ASP A 272 -7.39 -8.33 24.28
CA ASP A 272 -6.01 -7.99 24.67
C ASP A 272 -4.95 -8.50 23.68
N SER A 273 -5.34 -8.75 22.44
CA SER A 273 -4.44 -9.28 21.43
C SER A 273 -4.82 -8.97 19.98
N ILE A 274 -3.80 -9.00 19.13
CA ILE A 274 -3.88 -8.85 17.67
C ILE A 274 -3.02 -9.90 16.97
N HIS A 275 -3.32 -10.21 15.72
CA HIS A 275 -2.34 -10.87 14.85
C HIS A 275 -1.59 -9.86 14.01
N VAL A 276 -0.30 -10.12 13.78
CA VAL A 276 0.56 -9.31 12.90
C VAL A 276 1.19 -10.22 11.86
N GLY A 277 1.45 -9.69 10.68
CA GLY A 277 2.03 -10.42 9.57
C GLY A 277 2.55 -9.52 8.46
N LEU A 278 3.23 -10.13 7.50
CA LEU A 278 3.82 -9.44 6.35
C LEU A 278 3.25 -10.04 5.08
N ASP A 279 2.82 -9.18 4.16
CA ASP A 279 2.20 -9.55 2.90
C ASP A 279 1.17 -10.66 3.10
N GLY A 280 0.23 -10.50 4.03
CA GLY A 280 -0.84 -11.47 4.31
C GLY A 280 -0.42 -12.77 5.01
N VAL A 281 0.88 -13.02 5.23
CA VAL A 281 1.36 -14.16 6.02
C VAL A 281 1.44 -13.77 7.50
N PRO A 282 0.64 -14.38 8.39
CA PRO A 282 0.68 -14.07 9.82
C PRO A 282 1.94 -14.66 10.47
N VAL A 283 2.64 -13.86 11.28
CA VAL A 283 3.83 -14.31 12.04
C VAL A 283 3.52 -14.64 13.51
N THR A 284 2.33 -14.28 13.97
CA THR A 284 1.90 -14.51 15.37
C THR A 284 0.83 -15.60 15.52
N ALA A 285 0.24 -16.09 14.43
CA ALA A 285 -0.85 -17.08 14.46
C ALA A 285 -0.39 -18.48 14.90
N GLU A 286 0.75 -18.94 14.39
CA GLU A 286 1.32 -20.25 14.77
C GLU A 286 1.70 -20.33 16.26
N ARG A 287 1.76 -19.18 16.94
CA ARG A 287 2.20 -19.05 18.34
C ARG A 287 1.05 -19.00 19.36
N GLY A 288 -0.22 -19.07 18.94
CA GLY A 288 -1.36 -19.32 19.83
C GLY A 288 -2.07 -18.10 20.43
N PHE A 289 -1.32 -17.02 20.72
CA PHE A 289 -1.86 -15.87 21.47
C PHE A 289 -1.83 -14.55 20.70
N GLY A 290 -1.27 -14.52 19.49
CA GLY A 290 -1.02 -13.25 18.81
C GLY A 290 0.08 -12.43 19.49
N LEU A 291 0.19 -11.15 19.12
CA LEU A 291 0.89 -10.13 19.89
C LEU A 291 -0.08 -9.70 20.99
N THR A 292 0.28 -9.96 22.25
CA THR A 292 -0.68 -10.09 23.36
C THR A 292 -0.16 -9.45 24.65
N GLY A 293 -0.94 -9.62 25.71
CA GLY A 293 -0.59 -9.21 27.05
C GLY A 293 -1.05 -7.80 27.38
N TYR A 294 -1.99 -7.22 26.63
CA TYR A 294 -2.57 -5.93 26.97
C TYR A 294 -3.55 -6.04 28.16
N MET A 295 -3.19 -6.83 29.17
CA MET A 295 -3.91 -6.96 30.44
C MET A 295 -4.15 -5.58 31.02
N ALA A 296 -5.33 -5.36 31.62
CA ALA A 296 -5.90 -4.08 32.06
C ALA A 296 -4.97 -3.18 32.93
N GLN A 297 -3.90 -2.69 32.32
CA GLN A 297 -3.24 -1.45 32.64
C GLN A 297 -4.12 -0.38 32.01
N SER A 298 -4.52 0.61 32.80
CA SER A 298 -5.28 1.73 32.27
C SER A 298 -4.39 2.52 31.31
N GLY A 299 -4.59 2.36 30.00
CA GLY A 299 -3.99 3.21 28.99
C GLY A 299 -3.02 2.50 28.03
N PHE A 300 -2.62 3.26 27.03
CA PHE A 300 -1.79 2.80 25.93
C PHE A 300 -0.36 2.49 26.37
N HIS A 301 0.09 1.28 26.08
CA HIS A 301 1.45 0.82 26.34
C HIS A 301 1.97 -0.06 25.21
N TRP A 302 3.29 -0.17 25.10
CA TRP A 302 3.96 -0.99 24.09
C TRP A 302 4.00 -2.47 24.48
N ARG A 303 3.72 -3.32 23.50
CA ARG A 303 3.95 -4.76 23.54
C ARG A 303 4.73 -5.19 22.31
N THR A 304 5.68 -6.09 22.49
CA THR A 304 6.54 -6.65 21.42
C THR A 304 6.46 -8.17 21.37
N LEU A 305 5.96 -8.80 22.44
CA LEU A 305 5.95 -10.25 22.58
C LEU A 305 4.68 -10.89 22.01
N SER A 306 4.91 -12.02 21.35
CA SER A 306 3.93 -13.04 20.98
C SER A 306 4.04 -14.21 21.96
N ASN A 307 2.91 -14.84 22.32
CA ASN A 307 2.88 -15.96 23.28
C ASN A 307 3.53 -15.60 24.64
N ILE A 308 3.38 -14.35 25.10
CA ILE A 308 3.85 -13.82 26.39
C ILE A 308 5.38 -13.69 26.53
N ASP A 309 6.21 -14.48 25.84
CA ASP A 309 7.67 -14.52 26.05
C ASP A 309 8.54 -14.48 24.80
N GLN A 310 7.97 -14.46 23.58
CA GLN A 310 8.76 -14.47 22.35
C GLN A 310 8.63 -13.18 21.53
N PRO A 311 9.72 -12.53 21.13
CA PRO A 311 9.64 -11.35 20.27
C PRO A 311 8.87 -11.62 18.97
N THR A 312 7.97 -10.70 18.62
CA THR A 312 7.28 -10.68 17.34
C THR A 312 8.23 -10.15 16.29
N THR A 313 8.48 -10.94 15.24
CA THR A 313 9.43 -10.57 14.18
C THR A 313 8.87 -10.84 12.79
N ILE A 314 9.25 -10.00 11.83
CA ILE A 314 9.02 -10.20 10.39
C ILE A 314 10.36 -10.21 9.65
N GLN A 315 10.40 -10.88 8.50
CA GLN A 315 11.59 -10.96 7.65
C GLN A 315 11.43 -10.09 6.41
N ILE A 316 12.38 -9.18 6.18
CA ILE A 316 12.49 -8.40 4.95
C ILE A 316 13.66 -8.96 4.13
N PRO A 317 13.43 -9.83 3.14
CA PRO A 317 14.52 -10.53 2.44
C PRO A 317 15.31 -9.63 1.49
N ALA A 318 14.69 -8.57 0.96
CA ALA A 318 15.31 -7.64 0.03
C ALA A 318 14.69 -6.24 0.17
N PRO A 319 15.35 -5.17 -0.30
CA PRO A 319 14.73 -3.86 -0.37
C PRO A 319 13.50 -3.93 -1.28
N GLY A 320 12.41 -3.30 -0.88
CA GLY A 320 11.14 -3.47 -1.58
C GLY A 320 9.98 -2.83 -0.85
N THR A 321 8.80 -2.97 -1.46
CA THR A 321 7.54 -2.54 -0.83
C THR A 321 6.88 -3.78 -0.26
N TYR A 322 6.49 -3.71 1.00
CA TYR A 322 5.82 -4.77 1.72
C TYR A 322 4.58 -4.20 2.39
N THR A 323 3.59 -5.04 2.64
CA THR A 323 2.39 -4.68 3.38
C THR A 323 2.47 -5.28 4.77
N LEU A 324 2.50 -4.45 5.80
CA LEU A 324 2.29 -4.90 7.18
C LEU A 324 0.80 -5.11 7.40
N TRP A 325 0.43 -6.26 7.93
CA TRP A 325 -0.95 -6.62 8.24
C TRP A 325 -1.15 -6.70 9.74
N VAL A 326 -2.24 -6.13 10.21
CA VAL A 326 -2.68 -6.21 11.61
C VAL A 326 -4.13 -6.67 11.65
N TRP A 327 -4.36 -7.93 12.01
CA TRP A 327 -5.70 -8.47 12.16
C TRP A 327 -6.18 -8.34 13.60
N MET A 328 -7.48 -8.09 13.77
CA MET A 328 -8.16 -8.31 15.03
C MET A 328 -8.02 -9.78 15.42
N ARG A 329 -7.38 -10.07 16.57
CA ARG A 329 -7.46 -11.40 17.18
C ARG A 329 -8.70 -11.47 18.06
N GLU A 330 -8.82 -10.50 18.95
CA GLU A 330 -9.93 -10.30 19.87
C GLU A 330 -10.62 -8.97 19.57
N ASP A 331 -11.95 -8.95 19.64
CA ASP A 331 -12.71 -7.71 19.50
C ASP A 331 -12.52 -6.79 20.72
N GLY A 332 -12.85 -5.50 20.60
CA GLY A 332 -12.61 -4.53 21.67
C GLY A 332 -11.17 -4.01 21.81
N PHE A 333 -10.17 -4.64 21.16
CA PHE A 333 -8.80 -4.15 21.19
C PHE A 333 -8.69 -2.77 20.54
N VAL A 334 -7.86 -1.90 21.13
CA VAL A 334 -7.59 -0.55 20.61
C VAL A 334 -6.11 -0.40 20.29
N LEU A 335 -5.81 -0.17 19.01
CA LEU A 335 -4.47 0.05 18.49
C LEU A 335 -4.21 1.54 18.30
N ASP A 336 -3.06 2.01 18.77
CA ASP A 336 -2.60 3.40 18.61
C ASP A 336 -1.44 3.50 17.62
N ARG A 337 -0.41 2.66 17.75
CA ARG A 337 0.81 2.77 16.91
C ARG A 337 1.45 1.42 16.66
N LEU A 338 2.21 1.32 15.57
CA LEU A 338 3.19 0.26 15.39
C LEU A 338 4.58 0.86 15.22
N TRP A 339 5.59 0.19 15.76
CA TRP A 339 6.99 0.55 15.58
C TRP A 339 7.77 -0.72 15.24
N LEU A 340 8.40 -0.71 14.08
CA LEU A 340 9.25 -1.80 13.61
C LEU A 340 10.70 -1.35 13.65
N SER A 341 11.60 -2.20 14.13
CA SER A 341 13.03 -1.91 14.24
C SER A 341 13.89 -3.15 14.01
N THR A 342 15.04 -2.97 13.38
CA THR A 342 16.09 -4.02 13.30
C THR A 342 16.85 -4.19 14.62
N MET A 343 16.74 -3.23 15.54
CA MET A 343 17.33 -3.34 16.87
C MET A 343 16.41 -4.17 17.77
N PRO A 344 16.89 -5.26 18.41
CA PRO A 344 16.12 -5.91 19.47
C PRO A 344 15.93 -4.96 20.66
N ASP A 345 14.87 -5.18 21.43
CA ASP A 345 14.58 -4.47 22.69
C ASP A 345 14.55 -2.93 22.58
N PHE A 346 14.24 -2.41 21.39
CA PHE A 346 14.19 -0.97 21.09
C PHE A 346 13.11 -0.22 21.89
N VAL A 347 12.13 -0.96 22.43
CA VAL A 347 11.13 -0.47 23.36
C VAL A 347 10.85 -1.54 24.43
N PRO A 348 10.83 -1.18 25.73
CA PRO A 348 10.49 -2.12 26.78
C PRO A 348 9.02 -2.55 26.74
N GLU A 349 8.74 -3.78 27.17
CA GLU A 349 7.39 -4.25 27.47
C GLU A 349 6.69 -3.35 28.50
N GLY A 350 5.46 -2.94 28.20
CA GLY A 350 4.65 -2.10 29.08
C GLY A 350 5.07 -0.63 29.12
N ASP A 351 5.96 -0.18 28.23
CA ASP A 351 6.32 1.24 28.16
C ASP A 351 5.10 2.08 27.73
N GLU A 352 4.72 3.07 28.55
CA GLU A 352 3.57 3.96 28.30
C GLU A 352 3.94 5.16 27.43
N ARG A 353 5.24 5.42 27.21
CA ARG A 353 5.72 6.54 26.39
C ARG A 353 5.22 6.42 24.96
N THR A 354 5.05 7.56 24.31
CA THR A 354 4.50 7.63 22.96
C THR A 354 5.39 6.95 21.92
N GLY A 355 6.70 6.82 22.15
CA GLY A 355 7.68 6.40 21.14
C GLY A 355 8.09 7.56 20.21
N PRO A 356 8.90 7.30 19.17
CA PRO A 356 9.39 8.31 18.23
C PRO A 356 8.25 8.92 17.38
N PRO A 357 8.47 10.06 16.70
CA PRO A 357 7.51 10.57 15.73
C PRO A 357 7.21 9.55 14.62
N GLU A 358 6.01 9.63 14.04
CA GLU A 358 5.64 8.82 12.88
C GLU A 358 6.66 8.97 11.75
N SER A 359 6.97 7.87 11.07
CA SER A 359 7.91 7.88 9.96
C SER A 359 7.36 8.62 8.75
N GLN A 360 8.28 9.18 7.98
CA GLN A 360 7.92 9.88 6.75
C GLN A 360 7.24 8.92 5.77
N ARG A 361 6.29 9.47 5.04
CA ARG A 361 5.69 8.81 3.90
C ARG A 361 6.47 9.10 2.61
N THR A 362 6.32 8.26 1.60
CA THR A 362 7.06 8.36 0.34
C THR A 362 6.57 9.57 -0.45
N LEU A 363 7.30 10.69 -0.38
CA LEU A 363 7.06 11.80 -1.29
C LEU A 363 7.65 11.46 -2.66
N THR A 364 6.82 11.12 -3.63
CA THR A 364 7.26 11.27 -5.02
C THR A 364 7.03 12.70 -5.47
N CYS A 365 8.12 13.46 -5.60
CA CYS A 365 8.20 14.32 -6.76
C CYS A 365 8.44 13.38 -7.97
N PRO A 366 7.53 13.32 -8.95
CA PRO A 366 7.87 12.70 -10.22
C PRO A 366 9.08 13.44 -10.77
N GLU A 367 10.11 12.69 -11.19
CA GLU A 367 11.29 13.25 -11.85
C GLU A 367 10.88 14.30 -12.89
N ALA A 368 11.48 15.49 -12.77
CA ALA A 368 11.49 16.56 -13.78
C ALA A 368 10.12 16.95 -14.39
N GLY A 369 9.16 17.45 -13.60
CA GLY A 369 7.87 17.83 -14.21
C GLY A 369 6.94 18.80 -13.49
N CYS A 370 7.29 19.41 -12.36
CA CYS A 370 6.39 20.38 -11.72
C CYS A 370 6.34 21.72 -12.48
N VAL A 371 5.54 21.78 -13.55
CA VAL A 371 4.90 23.01 -14.01
C VAL A 371 3.50 23.07 -13.41
N GLY A 372 3.44 23.17 -12.08
CA GLY A 372 2.19 23.44 -11.36
C GLY A 372 1.71 24.84 -11.72
N ARG A 373 0.69 24.94 -12.58
CA ARG A 373 -0.03 26.19 -12.81
C ARG A 373 -0.81 26.52 -11.55
N LEU A 374 -0.27 27.41 -10.70
CA LEU A 374 -1.02 27.99 -9.58
C LEU A 374 -2.24 28.74 -10.12
N THR A 375 -3.42 28.09 -10.10
CA THR A 375 -4.70 28.77 -10.33
C THR A 375 -5.38 29.01 -8.98
N LYS A 376 -4.99 30.09 -8.30
CA LYS A 376 -5.90 30.83 -7.44
C LYS A 376 -5.74 32.32 -7.73
N PRO A 377 -6.79 33.02 -8.20
CA PRO A 377 -6.74 34.47 -8.33
C PRO A 377 -6.72 35.09 -6.93
N CYS A 378 -5.81 36.03 -6.72
CA CYS A 378 -5.76 36.86 -5.52
C CYS A 378 -6.99 37.76 -5.50
N ALA A 379 -8.01 37.42 -4.71
CA ALA A 379 -9.17 38.27 -4.48
C ALA A 379 -9.10 38.89 -3.08
N SER A 380 -8.87 40.21 -3.10
CA SER A 380 -9.23 41.24 -2.12
C SER A 380 -8.80 41.08 -0.65
N LEU A 381 -7.59 41.58 -0.35
CA LEU A 381 -7.40 42.46 0.80
C LEU A 381 -6.52 43.63 0.33
N GLY A 382 -7.02 44.86 0.49
CA GLY A 382 -6.32 46.08 0.12
C GLY A 382 -5.01 46.21 0.90
N GLY A 383 -3.88 46.20 0.20
CA GLY A 383 -2.55 46.34 0.78
C GLY A 383 -1.51 45.60 -0.04
N SER A 384 -0.77 46.34 -0.86
CA SER A 384 0.23 45.81 -1.79
C SER A 384 1.39 45.11 -1.06
N LYS A 385 1.41 43.78 -1.05
CA LYS A 385 2.59 42.89 -0.98
C LYS A 385 2.16 41.41 -0.90
N CYS A 386 2.31 40.65 -1.99
CA CYS A 386 2.34 39.19 -1.93
C CYS A 386 3.80 38.74 -1.78
N SER A 387 4.18 38.19 -0.63
CA SER A 387 5.47 37.54 -0.44
C SER A 387 5.28 36.02 -0.52
N TRP A 388 6.08 35.36 -1.36
CA TRP A 388 6.24 33.90 -1.34
C TRP A 388 7.65 33.58 -0.82
N SER A 389 7.76 32.58 0.06
CA SER A 389 9.04 32.02 0.50
C SER A 389 9.08 30.55 0.13
N MET A 390 10.22 30.09 -0.39
CA MET A 390 10.52 28.67 -0.57
C MET A 390 11.82 28.39 0.19
N THR A 391 11.77 27.45 1.12
CA THR A 391 12.94 26.95 1.85
C THR A 391 13.28 25.58 1.30
N ALA A 392 14.45 25.40 0.69
CA ALA A 392 14.94 24.08 0.32
C ALA A 392 15.56 23.40 1.56
N PRO A 393 15.30 22.11 1.84
CA PRO A 393 16.02 21.40 2.88
C PRO A 393 17.48 21.20 2.45
N ALA A 394 18.42 21.48 3.35
CA ALA A 394 19.84 21.22 3.14
C ALA A 394 20.10 19.71 3.27
N SER A 395 20.16 18.99 2.15
CA SER A 395 20.59 17.59 2.12
C SER A 395 22.10 17.52 2.36
N ILE A 396 22.53 16.86 3.43
CA ILE A 396 23.93 16.48 3.65
C ILE A 396 24.20 15.25 2.78
N LEU A 397 25.14 15.36 1.83
CA LEU A 397 25.59 14.22 1.03
C LEU A 397 26.47 13.28 1.89
N PRO A 398 26.40 11.95 1.71
CA PRO A 398 27.29 11.03 2.41
C PRO A 398 28.72 11.15 1.84
N VAL A 399 29.70 11.21 2.73
CA VAL A 399 31.13 11.14 2.41
C VAL A 399 31.48 9.68 2.11
N MET A 400 31.92 9.37 0.89
CA MET A 400 32.50 8.05 0.59
C MET A 400 33.88 7.91 1.24
N PRO A 401 34.23 6.75 1.83
CA PRO A 401 35.60 6.48 2.27
C PRO A 401 36.49 6.16 1.06
N ILE A 402 37.64 6.84 0.99
CA ILE A 402 38.64 6.68 -0.08
C ILE A 402 39.61 5.55 0.34
N SER A 403 39.82 4.59 -0.56
CA SER A 403 40.85 3.54 -0.44
C SER A 403 42.29 4.12 -0.47
N PRO A 404 43.27 3.57 0.28
CA PRO A 404 44.61 4.13 0.35
C PRO A 404 45.46 3.84 -0.90
N TYR A 405 45.93 4.90 -1.58
CA TYR A 405 47.01 4.81 -2.57
C TYR A 405 48.41 4.93 -1.91
N PRO A 406 49.48 4.38 -2.54
CA PRO A 406 50.79 4.20 -1.95
C PRO A 406 51.62 5.51 -1.89
N PRO A 407 52.69 5.56 -1.06
CA PRO A 407 53.39 6.79 -0.73
C PRO A 407 54.26 7.30 -1.89
N GLY A 408 54.00 8.52 -2.38
CA GLY A 408 54.92 9.17 -3.33
C GLY A 408 54.48 10.41 -4.13
N SER A 409 53.22 10.87 -4.11
CA SER A 409 52.79 12.01 -4.95
C SER A 409 52.32 13.23 -4.15
N ARG A 410 52.77 14.42 -4.57
CA ARG A 410 52.47 15.74 -3.99
C ARG A 410 50.97 16.06 -4.01
N SER A 411 50.51 16.68 -2.93
CA SER A 411 49.12 17.11 -2.68
C SER A 411 48.62 18.19 -3.66
N PRO A 412 47.43 18.04 -4.27
CA PRO A 412 46.67 19.17 -4.78
C PRO A 412 45.73 19.71 -3.69
N SER A 413 45.69 21.04 -3.56
CA SER A 413 44.83 21.79 -2.66
C SER A 413 43.34 21.38 -2.75
N ASN A 414 42.71 21.10 -1.61
CA ASN A 414 41.26 20.99 -1.49
C ASN A 414 40.58 22.30 -1.92
N ARG A 415 40.06 22.34 -3.15
CA ARG A 415 39.15 23.40 -3.59
C ARG A 415 37.74 22.80 -3.58
N LEU A 416 36.95 23.18 -2.57
CA LEU A 416 35.51 22.95 -2.56
C LEU A 416 34.89 23.65 -3.79
N THR A 417 34.53 22.90 -4.82
CA THR A 417 33.70 23.40 -5.91
C THR A 417 32.26 23.53 -5.40
N ARG A 418 31.87 24.77 -5.08
CA ARG A 418 30.48 25.13 -4.79
C ARG A 418 29.70 25.08 -6.10
N ALA A 419 28.78 24.12 -6.26
CA ALA A 419 27.79 24.19 -7.33
C ALA A 419 26.93 25.46 -7.11
N THR A 420 26.91 26.35 -8.09
CA THR A 420 26.16 27.60 -8.02
C THR A 420 24.96 27.48 -8.95
N ALA A 421 23.75 27.31 -8.41
CA ALA A 421 22.53 27.41 -9.21
C ALA A 421 22.29 28.89 -9.55
N ALA A 422 22.37 29.26 -10.82
CA ALA A 422 22.06 30.60 -11.30
C ALA A 422 20.62 30.65 -11.80
N MET A 423 19.77 31.44 -11.14
CA MET A 423 18.43 31.74 -11.62
C MET A 423 18.51 32.89 -12.64
N ARG A 424 18.24 32.60 -13.92
CA ARG A 424 18.07 33.65 -14.95
C ARG A 424 16.59 33.94 -15.15
N LEU A 425 16.19 35.19 -14.96
CA LEU A 425 14.90 35.71 -15.41
C LEU A 425 15.11 36.27 -16.84
N SER A 426 14.49 35.67 -17.84
CA SER A 426 14.44 36.22 -19.20
C SER A 426 13.06 36.78 -19.49
N GLY A 427 12.95 38.09 -19.73
CA GLY A 427 11.78 38.74 -20.28
C GLY A 427 12.07 39.26 -21.69
N ASN A 428 11.08 39.26 -22.57
CA ASN A 428 11.16 39.94 -23.87
C ASN A 428 11.06 41.45 -23.66
N GLY A 429 12.18 42.10 -23.36
CA GLY A 429 12.31 43.54 -23.24
C GLY A 429 13.78 43.93 -23.14
N THR A 430 14.17 45.03 -23.81
CA THR A 430 15.54 45.57 -23.81
C THR A 430 16.05 45.85 -22.39
N PRO A 431 17.28 45.45 -22.03
CA PRO A 431 17.76 45.52 -20.65
C PRO A 431 18.15 46.96 -20.26
N SER A 432 17.62 47.42 -19.13
CA SER A 432 18.10 48.61 -18.42
C SER A 432 18.57 48.19 -17.02
N ALA A 433 19.86 48.41 -16.79
CA ALA A 433 20.65 48.50 -15.56
C ALA A 433 20.42 47.52 -14.36
N ALA A 434 21.49 46.78 -14.07
CA ALA A 434 22.02 46.36 -12.75
C ALA A 434 21.20 45.37 -11.89
N THR A 435 21.49 44.07 -12.05
CA THR A 435 21.23 43.05 -11.01
C THR A 435 22.52 42.76 -10.24
N ARG A 436 22.61 43.19 -8.98
CA ARG A 436 23.66 42.75 -8.05
C ARG A 436 23.31 41.36 -7.52
N ILE A 437 24.23 40.41 -7.65
CA ILE A 437 24.14 39.08 -7.05
C ILE A 437 24.55 39.21 -5.58
N LEU A 438 23.60 39.02 -4.65
CA LEU A 438 23.89 38.78 -3.24
C LEU A 438 23.84 37.27 -2.97
N SER A 439 24.80 36.80 -2.19
CA SER A 439 24.99 35.40 -1.81
C SER A 439 23.71 34.75 -1.26
N ALA A 440 23.40 33.56 -1.75
CA ALA A 440 22.18 32.83 -1.43
C ALA A 440 22.14 32.32 0.03
N THR A 441 21.40 33.06 0.86
CA THR A 441 20.56 32.50 1.94
C THR A 441 19.15 33.09 1.94
N SER A 442 18.87 34.09 1.10
CA SER A 442 17.53 34.58 0.79
C SER A 442 17.60 35.49 -0.43
N ALA A 443 16.73 35.28 -1.42
CA ALA A 443 16.54 36.21 -2.53
C ALA A 443 15.11 36.75 -2.44
N VAL A 444 14.98 38.03 -2.08
CA VAL A 444 13.71 38.76 -2.15
C VAL A 444 13.75 39.62 -3.40
N GLY A 445 12.87 39.35 -4.37
CA GLY A 445 12.71 40.16 -5.57
C GLY A 445 11.31 40.75 -5.65
N CYS A 446 11.21 42.07 -5.84
CA CYS A 446 9.96 42.76 -6.15
C CYS A 446 9.88 43.00 -7.67
N ILE A 447 8.75 42.64 -8.30
CA ILE A 447 8.44 43.07 -9.67
C ILE A 447 7.18 43.94 -9.59
N ALA A 448 7.28 45.17 -10.07
CA ALA A 448 6.19 46.13 -10.15
C ALA A 448 5.78 46.30 -11.62
N ASP A 449 5.10 45.32 -12.19
CA ASP A 449 4.26 45.50 -13.38
C ASP A 449 3.38 44.25 -13.56
N GLY A 450 2.13 44.44 -13.99
CA GLY A 450 1.10 43.43 -14.14
C GLY A 450 1.28 42.47 -15.33
N SER A 451 2.52 42.17 -15.72
CA SER A 451 2.84 41.28 -16.85
C SER A 451 3.10 39.83 -16.40
N ARG A 452 2.69 38.87 -17.25
CA ARG A 452 2.87 37.42 -17.00
C ARG A 452 4.32 37.01 -17.30
N HIS A 453 5.00 36.39 -16.35
CA HIS A 453 6.37 35.88 -16.53
C HIS A 453 6.41 34.34 -16.50
N ARG A 454 7.25 33.72 -17.34
CA ARG A 454 7.68 32.32 -17.22
C ARG A 454 9.05 32.29 -16.54
N VAL A 455 9.22 31.45 -15.53
CA VAL A 455 10.53 31.16 -14.94
C VAL A 455 10.97 29.81 -15.48
N ARG A 456 12.17 29.74 -16.05
CA ARG A 456 12.82 28.49 -16.46
C ARG A 456 14.06 28.31 -15.59
N MET A 457 14.21 27.15 -14.96
CA MET A 457 15.45 26.75 -14.32
C MET A 457 16.19 25.84 -15.29
N ASP A 458 17.33 26.30 -15.82
CA ASP A 458 18.23 25.47 -16.59
C ASP A 458 19.36 25.00 -15.66
N VAL A 459 19.42 23.68 -15.43
CA VAL A 459 20.57 23.06 -14.75
C VAL A 459 21.61 22.79 -15.83
N THR A 460 22.76 23.47 -15.75
CA THR A 460 23.92 23.17 -16.58
C THR A 460 24.87 22.29 -15.77
N HIS A 461 25.13 21.08 -16.26
CA HIS A 461 26.22 20.24 -15.75
C HIS A 461 27.53 20.69 -16.41
N PRO A 462 28.65 20.80 -15.66
CA PRO A 462 29.98 20.98 -16.26
C PRO A 462 30.46 19.73 -16.99
#